data_AF-A0A1G4HNQ8-F1
#
_entry.id   AF-A0A1G4HNQ8-F1
#
_cell.length_a   1.000
_cell.length_b   1.000
_cell.length_c   1.000
_cell.angle_alpha   90.00
_cell.angle_beta   90.00
_cell.angle_gamma   90.00
#
_symmetry.space_group_name_H-M   'P 1'
#
loop_
_entity.id
_entity.type
_entity.pdbx_description
1 polymer ?
#
loop_
_entity_poly.entity_id
_entity_poly.type
_entity_poly.pdbx_seq_one_letter_code
_entity_poly.pdbx_strand_id
1 'polypeptide(L)'
;KLKDNSAYLHFMWKADVVESWIADKETHVRSEEFGRDLSTVQTLLTKQDTFDAGLHAFEHEGILNITTLKDHLIESNHDQSEAIKKRHGDVIDRWQKLLGASHARKEQLLRMQDQFRQIEELYLTF
;
A
#
# COMPACT_ATOMS: atom_id res chain seq x y z
N LYS A 1 16.94 -26.70 -14.87
CA LYS A 1 15.62 -27.37 -15.01
C LYS A 1 14.89 -27.69 -13.70
N LEU A 2 15.54 -28.09 -12.58
CA LEU A 2 14.85 -28.18 -11.26
C LEU A 2 14.95 -26.90 -10.42
N LYS A 3 16.12 -26.25 -10.40
CA LYS A 3 16.35 -25.00 -9.66
C LYS A 3 15.50 -23.83 -10.20
N ASP A 4 15.40 -23.72 -11.53
CA ASP A 4 14.60 -22.67 -12.19
C ASP A 4 13.10 -22.84 -11.88
N ASN A 5 12.61 -24.09 -11.87
CA ASN A 5 11.23 -24.39 -11.49
C ASN A 5 10.95 -24.07 -10.01
N SER A 6 11.89 -24.34 -9.11
CA SER A 6 11.76 -23.98 -7.69
C SER A 6 11.69 -22.46 -7.49
N ALA A 7 12.55 -21.70 -8.16
CA ALA A 7 12.54 -20.23 -8.11
C ALA A 7 11.24 -19.65 -8.67
N TYR A 8 10.71 -20.22 -9.76
CA TYR A 8 9.42 -19.83 -10.33
C TYR A 8 8.26 -20.06 -9.35
N LEU A 9 8.18 -21.25 -8.74
CA LEU A 9 7.15 -21.55 -7.74
C LEU A 9 7.26 -20.64 -6.51
N HIS A 10 8.48 -20.32 -6.09
CA HIS A 10 8.70 -19.35 -5.01
C HIS A 10 8.17 -17.96 -5.38
N PHE A 11 8.47 -17.47 -6.57
CA PHE A 11 7.93 -16.19 -7.07
C PHE A 11 6.40 -16.21 -7.08
N MET A 12 5.78 -17.27 -7.60
CA MET A 12 4.32 -17.39 -7.68
C MET A 12 3.67 -17.31 -6.30
N TRP A 13 4.18 -18.08 -5.35
CA TRP A 13 3.68 -18.05 -3.96
C TRP A 13 3.87 -16.67 -3.31
N LYS A 14 5.03 -16.03 -3.51
CA LYS A 14 5.27 -14.68 -2.98
C LYS A 14 4.34 -13.64 -3.60
N ALA A 15 4.09 -13.74 -4.90
CA ALA A 15 3.14 -12.87 -5.58
C ALA A 15 1.72 -13.06 -5.03
N ASP A 16 1.27 -14.30 -4.80
CA ASP A 16 -0.04 -14.57 -4.19
C ASP A 16 -0.17 -13.92 -2.79
N VAL A 17 0.86 -14.07 -1.95
CA VAL A 17 0.89 -13.48 -0.61
C VAL A 17 0.82 -11.95 -0.69
N VAL A 18 1.57 -11.34 -1.60
CA VAL A 18 1.56 -9.88 -1.80
C VAL A 18 0.21 -9.40 -2.31
N GLU A 19 -0.38 -10.07 -3.30
CA GLU A 19 -1.68 -9.74 -3.86
C GLU A 19 -2.80 -9.81 -2.81
N SER A 20 -2.78 -10.82 -1.94
CA SER A 20 -3.72 -10.95 -0.82
C SER A 20 -3.56 -9.82 0.17
N TRP A 21 -2.31 -9.52 0.57
CA TRP A 21 -2.04 -8.46 1.52
C TRP A 21 -2.48 -7.09 0.99
N ILE A 22 -2.24 -6.81 -0.31
CA ILE A 22 -2.71 -5.59 -0.97
C ILE A 22 -4.24 -5.54 -0.96
N ALA A 23 -4.92 -6.65 -1.30
CA ALA A 23 -6.39 -6.70 -1.31
C ALA A 23 -7.01 -6.37 0.06
N ASP A 24 -6.40 -6.88 1.14
CA ASP A 24 -6.83 -6.60 2.50
C ASP A 24 -6.70 -5.11 2.84
N LYS A 25 -5.58 -4.48 2.44
CA LYS A 25 -5.33 -3.04 2.66
C LYS A 25 -6.21 -2.15 1.80
N GLU A 26 -6.44 -2.52 0.55
CA GLU A 26 -7.40 -1.83 -0.34
C GLU A 26 -8.81 -1.82 0.28
N THR A 27 -9.22 -2.95 0.86
CA THR A 27 -10.51 -3.06 1.56
C THR A 27 -10.56 -2.16 2.79
N HIS A 28 -9.49 -2.12 3.57
CA HIS A 28 -9.38 -1.26 4.74
C HIS A 28 -9.55 0.23 4.38
N VAL A 29 -8.74 0.74 3.45
CA VAL A 29 -8.75 2.17 3.05
C VAL A 29 -10.12 2.61 2.53
N ARG A 30 -10.84 1.74 1.81
CA ARG A 30 -12.18 2.03 1.28
C ARG A 30 -13.26 2.12 2.35
N SER A 31 -13.08 1.45 3.48
CA SER A 31 -14.11 1.32 4.52
C SER A 31 -14.07 2.44 5.57
N GLU A 32 -13.02 3.25 5.59
CA GLU A 32 -12.82 4.19 6.69
C GLU A 32 -13.50 5.56 6.48
N GLU A 33 -14.15 6.05 7.52
CA GLU A 33 -14.87 7.33 7.54
C GLU A 33 -13.93 8.54 7.72
N PHE A 34 -14.48 9.73 7.53
CA PHE A 34 -13.83 11.00 7.84
C PHE A 34 -14.42 11.57 9.14
N GLY A 35 -13.57 12.05 10.05
CA GLY A 35 -13.97 12.49 11.39
C GLY A 35 -14.90 13.71 11.38
N ARG A 36 -15.75 13.84 12.41
CA ARG A 36 -16.76 14.91 12.52
C ARG A 36 -16.37 16.10 13.40
N ASP A 37 -15.24 16.00 14.08
CA ASP A 37 -14.69 16.99 14.99
C ASP A 37 -13.16 16.85 15.07
N LEU A 38 -12.49 17.87 15.65
CA LEU A 38 -11.02 17.92 15.69
C LEU A 38 -10.41 16.69 16.38
N SER A 39 -11.01 16.24 17.50
CA SER A 39 -10.52 15.11 18.28
C SER A 39 -10.58 13.80 17.48
N THR A 40 -11.70 13.57 16.79
CA THR A 40 -11.90 12.39 15.94
C THR A 40 -10.95 12.42 14.75
N VAL A 41 -10.78 13.56 14.08
CA VAL A 41 -9.83 13.70 12.97
C VAL A 41 -8.39 13.47 13.43
N GLN A 42 -7.99 13.98 14.59
CA GLN A 42 -6.66 13.76 15.15
C GLN A 42 -6.40 12.27 15.42
N THR A 43 -7.39 11.56 15.94
CA THR A 43 -7.32 10.11 16.16
C THR A 43 -7.19 9.35 14.84
N LEU A 44 -7.96 9.74 13.82
CA LEU A 44 -7.87 9.15 12.48
C LEU A 44 -6.53 9.41 11.81
N LEU A 45 -5.93 10.59 11.99
CA LEU A 45 -4.58 10.88 11.51
C LEU A 45 -3.53 9.96 12.14
N THR A 46 -3.59 9.71 13.44
CA THR A 46 -2.67 8.77 14.10
C THR A 46 -2.84 7.34 13.59
N LYS A 47 -4.09 6.91 13.32
CA LYS A 47 -4.35 5.62 12.68
C LYS A 47 -3.79 5.57 11.26
N GLN A 48 -3.96 6.65 10.49
CA GLN A 48 -3.42 6.77 9.14
C GLN A 48 -1.89 6.71 9.13
N ASP A 49 -1.21 7.36 10.07
CA ASP A 49 0.26 7.29 10.19
C ASP A 49 0.73 5.86 10.52
N THR A 50 -0.02 5.14 11.37
CA THR A 50 0.27 3.73 11.67
C THR A 50 0.07 2.85 10.43
N PHE A 51 -0.97 3.12 9.65
CA PHE A 51 -1.24 2.43 8.40
C PHE A 51 -0.12 2.67 7.38
N ASP A 52 0.29 3.93 7.17
CA ASP A 52 1.38 4.31 6.28
C ASP A 52 2.71 3.67 6.67
N ALA A 53 3.01 3.60 7.98
CA ALA A 53 4.19 2.91 8.48
C ALA A 53 4.15 1.40 8.15
N GLY A 54 2.96 0.78 8.24
CA GLY A 54 2.75 -0.59 7.81
C GLY A 54 2.94 -0.80 6.31
N LEU A 55 2.52 0.16 5.48
CA LEU A 55 2.78 0.15 4.03
C LEU A 55 4.28 0.20 3.75
N HIS A 56 5.00 1.13 4.39
CA HIS A 56 6.44 1.29 4.21
C HIS A 56 7.22 0.03 4.64
N ALA A 57 6.85 -0.59 5.77
CA ALA A 57 7.46 -1.84 6.19
C ALA A 57 7.24 -2.96 5.15
N PHE A 58 6.03 -3.08 4.63
CA PHE A 58 5.67 -4.10 3.65
C PHE A 58 6.34 -3.91 2.29
N GLU A 59 6.63 -2.68 1.88
CA GLU A 59 7.33 -2.39 0.62
C GLU A 59 8.66 -3.15 0.54
N HIS A 60 9.43 -3.12 1.63
CA HIS A 60 10.72 -3.81 1.70
C HIS A 60 10.58 -5.33 1.76
N GLU A 61 9.62 -5.86 2.53
CA GLU A 61 9.47 -7.30 2.74
C GLU A 61 8.78 -8.03 1.57
N GLY A 62 7.80 -7.37 0.95
CA GLY A 62 6.95 -7.92 -0.10
C GLY A 62 7.35 -7.46 -1.48
N ILE A 63 7.25 -6.15 -1.74
CA ILE A 63 7.38 -5.56 -3.08
C ILE A 63 8.80 -5.71 -3.63
N LEU A 64 9.82 -5.34 -2.84
CA LEU A 64 11.22 -5.50 -3.26
C LEU A 64 11.60 -6.98 -3.44
N ASN A 65 11.03 -7.86 -2.62
CA ASN A 65 11.29 -9.30 -2.68
C ASN A 65 10.78 -9.92 -3.99
N ILE A 66 9.50 -9.70 -4.33
CA ILE A 66 8.95 -10.20 -5.59
C ILE A 66 9.65 -9.59 -6.82
N THR A 67 10.12 -8.34 -6.71
CA THR A 67 10.87 -7.67 -7.77
C THR A 67 12.21 -8.36 -7.99
N THR A 68 12.95 -8.63 -6.91
CA THR A 68 14.24 -9.34 -6.96
C THR A 68 14.09 -10.75 -7.54
N LEU A 69 13.05 -11.50 -7.12
CA LEU A 69 12.77 -12.84 -7.65
C LEU A 69 12.43 -12.79 -9.14
N LYS A 70 11.61 -11.81 -9.56
CA LYS A 70 11.26 -11.57 -10.96
C LYS A 70 12.52 -11.27 -11.79
N ASP A 71 13.41 -10.41 -11.31
CA ASP A 71 14.64 -10.03 -12.04
C ASP A 71 15.54 -11.25 -12.24
N HIS A 72 15.78 -12.03 -11.19
CA HIS A 72 16.56 -13.27 -11.29
C HIS A 72 15.97 -14.29 -12.28
N LEU A 73 14.63 -14.41 -12.34
CA LEU A 73 13.97 -15.31 -13.29
C LEU A 73 14.03 -14.80 -14.74
N ILE A 74 14.04 -13.49 -14.94
CA ILE A 74 14.20 -12.88 -16.28
C ILE A 74 15.66 -13.00 -16.75
N GLU A 75 16.63 -12.72 -15.88
CA GLU A 75 18.06 -12.83 -16.17
C GLU A 75 18.47 -14.26 -16.51
N SER A 76 17.84 -15.25 -15.89
CA SER A 76 18.04 -16.67 -16.22
C SER A 76 17.31 -17.13 -17.49
N ASN A 77 16.63 -16.21 -18.20
CA ASN A 77 15.88 -16.45 -19.43
C ASN A 77 14.86 -17.59 -19.29
N HIS A 78 14.11 -17.58 -18.18
CA HIS A 78 13.10 -18.58 -17.86
C HIS A 78 11.97 -18.63 -18.90
N ASP A 79 11.46 -19.82 -19.22
CA ASP A 79 10.42 -20.01 -20.26
C ASP A 79 9.12 -19.22 -20.00
N GLN A 80 8.88 -18.81 -18.75
CA GLN A 80 7.70 -18.04 -18.31
C GLN A 80 7.98 -16.55 -18.09
N SER A 81 9.10 -15.99 -18.58
CA SER A 81 9.48 -14.59 -18.32
C SER A 81 8.37 -13.57 -18.62
N GLU A 82 7.62 -13.73 -19.71
CA GLU A 82 6.53 -12.80 -20.05
C GLU A 82 5.36 -12.86 -19.06
N ALA A 83 4.99 -14.06 -18.60
CA ALA A 83 3.96 -14.22 -17.57
C ALA A 83 4.41 -13.63 -16.23
N ILE A 84 5.68 -13.82 -15.86
CA ILE A 84 6.29 -13.28 -14.64
C ILE A 84 6.29 -11.74 -14.68
N LYS A 85 6.73 -11.13 -15.80
CA LYS A 85 6.71 -9.68 -16.00
C LYS A 85 5.31 -9.11 -15.88
N LYS A 86 4.34 -9.73 -16.57
CA LYS A 86 2.94 -9.29 -16.53
C LYS A 86 2.40 -9.31 -15.12
N ARG A 87 2.54 -10.45 -14.42
CA ARG A 87 2.04 -10.60 -13.05
C ARG A 87 2.70 -9.61 -12.10
N HIS A 88 4.02 -9.45 -12.17
CA HIS A 88 4.72 -8.46 -11.37
C HIS A 88 4.21 -7.04 -11.65
N GLY A 89 4.03 -6.66 -12.92
CA GLY A 89 3.46 -5.38 -13.32
C GLY A 89 2.08 -5.13 -12.72
N ASP A 90 1.18 -6.11 -12.82
CA ASP A 90 -0.18 -6.03 -12.25
C ASP A 90 -0.13 -5.79 -10.72
N VAL A 91 0.79 -6.45 -10.01
CA VAL A 91 1.00 -6.26 -8.57
C VAL A 91 1.53 -4.87 -8.24
N ILE A 92 2.53 -4.37 -8.98
CA ILE A 92 3.09 -3.04 -8.78
C ILE A 92 2.05 -1.96 -9.06
N ASP A 93 1.23 -2.10 -10.10
CA ASP A 93 0.17 -1.15 -10.41
C ASP A 93 -0.86 -1.06 -9.29
N ARG A 94 -1.25 -2.21 -8.70
CA ARG A 94 -2.14 -2.22 -7.52
C ARG A 94 -1.47 -1.60 -6.31
N TRP A 95 -0.20 -1.89 -6.07
CA TRP A 95 0.58 -1.28 -4.98
C TRP A 95 0.61 0.25 -5.08
N GLN A 96 0.91 0.79 -6.26
CA GLN A 96 0.94 2.23 -6.48
C GLN A 96 -0.44 2.89 -6.31
N LYS A 97 -1.52 2.22 -6.75
CA LYS A 97 -2.89 2.69 -6.50
C LYS A 97 -3.22 2.73 -5.01
N LEU A 98 -2.81 1.73 -4.23
CA LEU A 98 -2.99 1.68 -2.79
C LEU A 98 -2.24 2.83 -2.10
N LEU A 99 -0.97 3.06 -2.46
CA LEU A 99 -0.18 4.18 -1.94
C LEU A 99 -0.85 5.52 -2.26
N GLY A 100 -1.30 5.71 -3.50
CA GLY A 100 -2.03 6.91 -3.92
C GLY A 100 -3.32 7.13 -3.12
N ALA A 101 -4.09 6.07 -2.89
CA ALA A 101 -5.31 6.14 -2.07
C ALA A 101 -5.00 6.49 -0.60
N SER A 102 -3.95 5.89 -0.02
CA SER A 102 -3.48 6.21 1.33
C SER A 102 -3.08 7.68 1.47
N HIS A 103 -2.27 8.17 0.53
CA HIS A 103 -1.84 9.56 0.50
C HIS A 103 -3.01 10.53 0.35
N ALA A 104 -3.92 10.27 -0.59
CA ALA A 104 -5.11 11.11 -0.79
C ALA A 104 -6.00 11.18 0.46
N ARG A 105 -6.15 10.06 1.18
CA ARG A 105 -6.87 10.00 2.46
C ARG A 105 -6.20 10.86 3.54
N LYS A 106 -4.88 10.75 3.69
CA LYS A 106 -4.10 11.56 4.63
C LYS A 106 -4.24 13.06 4.35
N GLU A 107 -4.09 13.46 3.09
CA GLU A 107 -4.27 14.86 2.67
C GLU A 107 -5.68 15.39 3.00
N GLN A 108 -6.72 14.57 2.83
CA GLN A 108 -8.08 14.95 3.19
C GLN A 108 -8.25 15.10 4.71
N LEU A 109 -7.69 14.21 5.52
CA LEU A 109 -7.72 14.31 6.98
C LEU A 109 -6.98 15.56 7.48
N LEU A 110 -5.83 15.90 6.89
CA LEU A 110 -5.07 17.11 7.22
C LEU A 110 -5.86 18.38 6.89
N ARG A 111 -6.53 18.44 5.72
CA ARG A 111 -7.41 19.55 5.38
C ARG A 111 -8.55 19.72 6.39
N MET A 112 -9.18 18.63 6.81
CA MET A 112 -10.25 18.68 7.80
C MET A 112 -9.75 19.13 9.17
N GLN A 113 -8.56 18.69 9.57
CA GLN A 113 -7.93 19.12 10.82
C GLN A 113 -7.71 20.64 10.82
N ASP A 114 -7.19 21.19 9.72
CA ASP A 114 -6.98 22.64 9.55
C ASP A 114 -8.31 23.42 9.62
N GLN A 115 -9.34 22.94 8.94
CA GLN A 115 -10.69 23.53 8.99
C GLN A 115 -11.25 23.56 10.42
N PHE A 116 -11.14 22.45 11.16
CA PHE A 116 -11.63 22.41 12.55
C PHE A 116 -10.84 23.35 13.48
N ARG A 117 -9.52 23.44 13.32
CA ARG A 117 -8.69 24.37 14.10
C ARG A 117 -9.08 25.82 13.86
N GLN A 118 -9.26 26.23 12.60
CA GLN A 118 -9.69 27.60 12.27
C GLN A 118 -11.04 27.93 12.89
N ILE A 119 -11.98 26.97 12.88
CA ILE A 119 -13.30 27.16 13.50
C ILE A 119 -13.16 27.34 15.02
N GLU A 120 -12.37 26.51 15.70
CA GLU A 120 -12.14 26.62 17.15
C GLU A 120 -11.46 27.95 17.52
N GLU A 121 -10.48 28.41 16.74
CA GLU A 121 -9.83 29.72 16.93
C GLU A 121 -10.80 30.90 16.78
N LEU A 122 -11.72 30.82 15.83
CA LEU A 122 -12.78 31.82 15.68
C LEU A 122 -13.70 31.84 16.90
N TYR A 123 -14.05 30.70 17.49
CA TYR A 123 -14.86 30.67 18.71
C TYR A 123 -14.14 31.18 19.96
N LEU A 124 -12.80 31.13 19.99
CA LEU A 124 -11.99 31.64 21.12
C LEU A 124 -11.73 33.15 21.05
N THR A 125 -12.05 33.79 19.93
CA THR A 125 -11.81 35.22 19.69
C THR A 125 -13.04 36.11 19.86
N PHE A 126 -14.21 35.53 20.21
CA PHE A 126 -15.46 36.22 20.58
C PHE A 126 -15.86 35.91 22.02
#